data_AF-A0AA38SUB7-F1
#
_entry.id   AF-A0AA38SUB7-F1
#
_cell.length_a   1.000
_cell.length_b   1.000
_cell.length_c   1.000
_cell.angle_alpha   90.00
_cell.angle_beta   90.00
_cell.angle_gamma   90.00
#
_symmetry.space_group_name_H-M   'P 1'
#
loop_
_entity.id
_entity.type
_entity.pdbx_description
1 polymer ?
#
loop_
_entity_poly.entity_id
_entity_poly.type
_entity_poly.pdbx_seq_one_letter_code
_entity_poly.pdbx_strand_id
1 'polypeptide(L)'
;MFEHTTEKGSVWVTLKHSSDKSKVQRNKITTAGKELEYKCLVRATDGKKNISTLVGTKDHQRFQASYATILKAHMTSLKKREKKDKRKAADGVKKQEVSKKRSTTAKP
;
A
#
# COMPACT_ATOMS: atom_id res chain seq x y z
N MET A 1 17.93 -5.69 -9.89
CA MET A 1 18.03 -5.50 -8.42
C MET A 1 17.41 -6.70 -7.74
N PHE A 2 16.08 -6.87 -7.75
CA PHE A 2 15.42 -8.01 -7.11
C PHE A 2 15.98 -9.38 -7.52
N GLU A 3 16.26 -9.60 -8.81
CA GLU A 3 16.85 -10.85 -9.31
C GLU A 3 18.27 -11.12 -8.79
N HIS A 4 19.02 -10.07 -8.43
CA HIS A 4 20.40 -10.20 -7.96
C HIS A 4 20.48 -10.44 -6.45
N THR A 5 19.40 -10.14 -5.72
CA THR A 5 19.30 -10.25 -4.26
C THR A 5 18.27 -11.27 -3.79
N THR A 6 17.88 -12.20 -4.67
CA THR A 6 16.94 -13.28 -4.35
C THR A 6 17.42 -14.16 -3.19
N GLU A 7 18.70 -14.52 -3.17
CA GLU A 7 19.27 -15.41 -2.16
C GLU A 7 19.77 -14.66 -0.92
N LYS A 8 20.51 -13.57 -1.13
CA LYS A 8 21.14 -12.77 -0.08
C LYS A 8 21.13 -11.31 -0.46
N GLY A 9 20.65 -10.48 0.44
CA GLY A 9 20.67 -9.03 0.32
C GLY A 9 19.30 -8.41 0.57
N SER A 10 19.25 -7.10 0.40
CA SER A 10 18.06 -6.29 0.66
C SER A 10 17.97 -5.22 -0.40
N VAL A 11 16.76 -5.03 -0.94
CA VAL A 11 16.45 -3.89 -1.82
C VAL A 11 15.70 -2.85 -1.01
N TRP A 12 16.23 -1.64 -0.92
CA TRP A 12 15.57 -0.52 -0.28
C TRP A 12 14.90 0.34 -1.33
N VAL A 13 13.61 0.62 -1.14
CA VAL A 13 12.84 1.54 -1.98
C VAL A 13 12.31 2.68 -1.12
N THR A 14 12.51 3.92 -1.56
CA THR A 14 12.04 5.12 -0.88
C THR A 14 11.20 5.96 -1.83
N LEU A 15 10.06 6.46 -1.34
CA LEU A 15 9.16 7.36 -2.05
C LEU A 15 9.11 8.66 -1.25
N LYS A 16 9.46 9.79 -1.89
CA LYS A 16 9.54 11.10 -1.22
C LYS A 16 8.85 12.17 -2.05
N HIS A 17 8.07 13.02 -1.40
CA HIS A 17 7.52 14.22 -2.01
C HIS A 17 8.64 15.24 -2.27
N SER A 18 8.85 15.61 -3.54
CA SER A 18 9.96 16.46 -3.97
C SER A 18 9.56 17.33 -5.15
N SER A 19 10.02 18.58 -5.20
CA SER A 19 9.80 19.47 -6.35
C SER A 19 10.96 19.48 -7.34
N ASP A 20 11.95 18.57 -7.18
CA ASP A 20 13.17 18.49 -8.01
C ASP A 20 14.04 19.77 -8.02
N LYS A 21 13.68 20.76 -7.20
CA LYS A 21 14.38 22.04 -7.09
C LYS A 21 15.26 22.07 -5.85
N SER A 22 16.46 22.64 -6.01
CA SER A 22 17.35 22.89 -4.88
C SER A 22 16.71 23.85 -3.87
N LYS A 23 17.20 23.89 -2.62
CA LYS A 23 16.68 24.80 -1.60
C LYS A 23 16.73 26.27 -2.07
N VAL A 24 17.81 26.65 -2.73
CA VAL A 24 17.99 28.00 -3.28
C VAL A 24 16.96 28.30 -4.36
N GLN A 25 16.71 27.37 -5.27
CA GLN A 25 15.71 27.53 -6.33
C GLN A 25 14.28 27.59 -5.77
N ARG A 26 13.95 26.75 -4.78
CA ARG A 26 12.65 26.77 -4.11
C ARG A 26 12.39 28.13 -3.48
N ASN A 27 13.34 28.66 -2.72
CA ASN A 27 13.21 29.96 -2.09
C ASN A 27 12.96 31.08 -3.12
N LYS A 28 13.70 31.08 -4.25
CA LYS A 28 13.49 32.06 -5.32
C LYS A 28 12.08 31.97 -5.93
N ILE A 29 11.57 30.75 -6.15
CA ILE A 29 10.23 30.51 -6.73
C ILE A 29 9.14 30.98 -5.76
N THR A 30 9.31 30.66 -4.47
CA THR A 30 8.40 31.11 -3.41
C THR A 30 8.41 32.64 -3.26
N THR A 31 9.59 33.28 -3.27
CA THR A 31 9.69 34.76 -3.24
C THR A 31 9.09 35.41 -4.49
N ALA A 32 9.17 34.74 -5.64
CA ALA A 32 8.56 35.20 -6.89
C ALA A 32 7.05 34.88 -7.00
N GLY A 33 6.43 34.30 -5.96
CA GLY A 33 5.00 33.99 -5.94
C GLY A 33 4.56 32.90 -6.93
N LYS A 34 5.49 32.12 -7.48
CA LYS A 34 5.18 31.06 -8.45
C LYS A 34 4.88 29.74 -7.74
N GLU A 35 3.94 28.97 -8.28
CA GLU A 35 3.57 27.68 -7.71
C GLU A 35 4.65 26.63 -7.99
N LEU A 36 5.01 25.85 -6.96
CA LEU A 36 5.97 24.75 -7.05
C LEU A 36 5.24 23.47 -7.48
N GLU A 37 5.56 22.96 -8.66
CA GLU A 37 5.11 21.64 -9.07
C GLU A 37 5.84 20.58 -8.23
N TYR A 38 5.08 19.86 -7.40
CA TYR A 38 5.62 18.74 -6.63
C TYR A 38 5.38 17.42 -7.35
N LYS A 39 6.37 16.53 -7.23
CA LYS A 39 6.42 15.20 -7.83
C LYS A 39 6.80 14.17 -6.77
N CYS A 40 6.62 12.90 -7.10
CA CYS A 40 7.09 11.81 -6.25
C CYS A 40 8.47 11.36 -6.73
N LEU A 41 9.49 11.53 -5.90
CA LEU A 41 10.82 10.99 -6.13
C LEU A 41 10.86 9.56 -5.58
N VAL A 42 11.04 8.60 -6.48
CA VAL A 42 11.19 7.18 -6.15
C VAL A 42 12.66 6.81 -6.32
N ARG A 43 13.27 6.21 -5.30
CA ARG A 43 14.64 5.71 -5.35
C ARG A 43 14.68 4.26 -4.92
N ALA A 44 15.43 3.44 -5.64
CA ALA A 44 15.72 2.06 -5.27
C ALA A 44 17.22 1.82 -5.21
N THR A 45 17.66 1.07 -4.20
CA THR A 45 19.06 0.70 -4.03
C THR A 45 19.20 -0.72 -3.50
N ASP A 46 20.27 -1.36 -3.96
CA ASP A 46 20.72 -2.67 -3.52
C ASP A 46 22.04 -2.55 -2.73
N GLY A 47 22.31 -1.36 -2.18
CA GLY A 47 23.59 -0.97 -1.59
C GLY A 47 24.72 -0.72 -2.61
N LYS A 48 24.70 -1.39 -3.77
CA LYS A 48 25.69 -1.24 -4.85
C LYS A 48 25.21 -0.30 -5.96
N LYS A 49 24.07 -0.63 -6.56
CA LYS A 49 23.47 0.15 -7.66
C LYS A 49 22.34 1.01 -7.11
N ASN A 50 22.28 2.26 -7.56
CA ASN A 50 21.23 3.21 -7.21
C ASN A 50 20.49 3.63 -8.47
N ILE A 51 19.15 3.59 -8.43
CA ILE A 51 18.30 4.13 -9.49
C ILE A 51 17.30 5.10 -8.88
N SER A 52 16.97 6.16 -9.60
CA SER A 52 15.96 7.13 -9.18
C SER A 52 15.10 7.60 -10.34
N THR A 53 13.83 7.86 -10.07
CA THR A 53 12.90 8.43 -11.03
C THR A 53 11.97 9.45 -10.35
N LEU A 54 11.55 10.46 -11.12
CA LEU A 54 10.56 11.45 -10.71
C LEU A 54 9.24 11.13 -11.41
N VAL A 55 8.20 10.91 -10.61
CA VAL A 55 6.86 10.58 -11.09
C VAL A 55 5.99 11.82 -10.94
N GLY A 56 5.56 12.37 -12.08
CA GLY A 56 4.60 13.47 -12.14
C GLY A 56 3.16 13.00 -11.97
N THR A 57 2.23 13.95 -11.90
CA THR A 57 0.79 13.68 -11.76
C THR A 57 0.20 12.97 -12.98
N LYS A 58 0.75 13.16 -14.18
CA LYS A 58 0.24 12.51 -15.39
C LYS A 58 0.55 11.01 -15.45
N ASP A 59 1.75 10.63 -15.01
CA ASP A 59 2.23 9.25 -15.13
C ASP A 59 1.99 8.40 -13.88
N HIS A 60 1.38 8.97 -12.84
CA HIS A 60 1.24 8.32 -11.54
C HIS A 60 0.51 6.97 -11.61
N GLN A 61 -0.60 6.89 -12.36
CA GLN A 61 -1.39 5.66 -12.47
C GLN A 61 -0.62 4.55 -13.18
N ARG A 62 0.05 4.90 -14.29
CA ARG A 62 0.86 3.96 -15.07
C ARG A 62 2.03 3.44 -14.25
N PHE A 63 2.70 4.34 -13.52
CA PHE A 63 3.77 3.99 -12.61
C PHE A 63 3.27 3.04 -11.51
N GLN A 64 2.14 3.37 -10.87
CA GLN A 64 1.55 2.56 -9.80
C GLN A 64 1.20 1.15 -10.29
N ALA A 65 0.56 1.01 -11.46
CA ALA A 65 0.20 -0.29 -12.02
C ALA A 65 1.44 -1.15 -12.31
N SER A 66 2.46 -0.56 -12.93
CA SER A 66 3.72 -1.24 -13.27
C SER A 66 4.49 -1.62 -12.00
N TYR A 67 4.59 -0.69 -11.05
CA TYR A 67 5.28 -0.89 -9.77
C TYR A 67 4.61 -2.00 -8.93
N ALA A 68 3.28 -2.00 -8.84
CA ALA A 68 2.54 -3.05 -8.14
C ALA A 68 2.76 -4.44 -8.78
N THR A 69 2.90 -4.50 -10.10
CA THR A 69 3.18 -5.75 -10.83
C THR A 69 4.57 -6.28 -10.49
N ILE A 70 5.58 -5.41 -10.51
CA ILE A 70 6.97 -5.75 -10.12
C ILE A 70 7.02 -6.24 -8.67
N LEU A 71 6.38 -5.53 -7.75
CA LEU A 71 6.35 -5.91 -6.33
C LEU A 71 5.70 -7.28 -6.12
N LYS A 72 4.55 -7.54 -6.77
CA LYS A 72 3.88 -8.84 -6.68
C LYS A 72 4.69 -9.98 -7.28
N ALA A 73 5.42 -9.73 -8.37
CA ALA A 73 6.23 -10.73 -9.04
C ALA A 73 7.47 -11.14 -8.23
N HIS A 74 8.11 -10.18 -7.54
CA HIS A 74 9.40 -10.43 -6.89
C HIS A 74 9.35 -10.61 -5.36
N MET A 75 8.29 -10.20 -4.66
CA MET A 75 8.15 -10.39 -3.20
C MET A 75 7.42 -11.69 -2.84
N THR A 76 7.85 -12.82 -3.41
CA THR A 76 7.16 -14.12 -3.30
C THR A 76 7.57 -14.94 -2.07
N SER A 77 8.75 -14.69 -1.51
CA SER A 77 9.37 -15.53 -0.46
C SER A 77 8.88 -15.24 0.96
N LEU A 78 7.68 -14.65 1.11
CA LEU A 78 7.08 -14.36 2.42
C LEU A 78 6.26 -15.56 2.92
N LYS A 79 6.22 -15.75 4.25
CA LYS A 79 5.35 -16.77 4.86
C LYS A 79 3.90 -16.52 4.43
N LYS A 80 3.25 -17.55 3.87
CA LYS A 80 1.84 -17.47 3.51
C LYS A 80 1.03 -17.14 4.76
N ARG A 81 0.21 -16.10 4.68
CA ARG A 81 -0.74 -15.77 5.75
C ARG A 81 -1.70 -16.95 5.88
N GLU A 82 -1.69 -17.62 7.04
CA GLU A 82 -2.66 -18.66 7.32
C GLU A 82 -4.06 -18.03 7.27
N LYS A 83 -4.89 -18.54 6.36
CA LYS A 83 -6.29 -18.16 6.29
C LYS A 83 -6.95 -18.76 7.52
N LYS A 84 -7.06 -17.99 8.62
CA LYS A 84 -8.04 -18.28 9.66
C LYS A 84 -9.40 -18.24 8.96
N ASP A 85 -9.96 -19.42 8.71
CA ASP A 85 -11.21 -19.62 7.99
C ASP A 85 -12.28 -18.69 8.51
N LYS A 86 -12.62 -17.65 7.74
CA LYS A 86 -13.84 -16.87 7.94
C LYS A 86 -15.07 -17.64 7.42
N ARG A 87 -15.16 -18.94 7.75
CA ARG A 87 -16.39 -19.73 7.61
C ARG A 87 -17.16 -19.73 8.94
N LYS A 88 -17.52 -18.55 9.47
CA LYS A 88 -18.55 -18.37 10.52
C LYS A 88 -19.17 -16.97 10.47
N ALA A 89 -19.58 -16.51 9.29
CA ALA A 89 -20.35 -15.27 9.17
C ALA A 89 -21.47 -15.37 8.11
N ALA A 90 -22.03 -16.57 7.92
CA ALA A 90 -23.18 -16.78 7.02
C ALA A 90 -24.27 -17.72 7.60
N ASP A 91 -24.23 -18.04 8.89
CA ASP A 91 -25.22 -18.93 9.56
C ASP A 91 -25.75 -18.31 10.88
N GLY A 92 -25.91 -16.99 10.89
CA GLY A 92 -26.36 -16.22 12.07
C GLY A 92 -27.69 -15.49 11.90
N VAL A 93 -28.41 -15.71 10.79
CA VAL A 93 -29.71 -15.07 10.52
C VAL A 93 -30.70 -16.15 10.13
N LYS A 94 -31.32 -16.79 11.14
CA LYS A 94 -32.63 -17.48 11.13
C LYS A 94 -32.75 -18.47 12.31
N LYS A 95 -32.78 -17.97 13.55
CA LYS A 95 -33.43 -18.68 14.69
C LYS A 95 -33.52 -17.82 15.96
N GLN A 96 -34.17 -16.67 15.86
CA GLN A 96 -34.70 -15.96 17.04
C GLN A 96 -36.06 -15.34 16.71
N GLU A 97 -36.99 -16.21 16.38
CA GLU A 97 -38.43 -16.01 16.59
C GLU A 97 -38.98 -17.45 16.73
N VAL A 98 -40.01 -17.68 17.55
CA VAL A 98 -40.48 -19.00 18.02
C VAL A 98 -39.74 -19.53 19.28
N SER A 99 -39.69 -18.73 20.34
CA SER A 99 -39.59 -19.31 21.70
C SER A 99 -40.20 -18.46 22.82
N LYS A 100 -40.88 -17.34 22.52
CA LYS A 100 -41.50 -16.47 23.54
C LYS A 100 -43.04 -16.49 23.58
N LYS A 101 -43.69 -17.54 23.06
CA LYS A 101 -45.19 -17.60 23.00
C LYS A 101 -45.85 -18.85 23.58
N ARG A 102 -45.23 -19.55 24.53
CA ARG A 102 -45.85 -20.57 25.42
C ARG A 102 -45.02 -20.52 26.70
N SER A 103 -45.49 -20.20 27.90
CA SER A 103 -46.74 -20.54 28.56
C SER A 103 -46.94 -19.60 29.75
N THR A 104 -47.99 -18.79 29.71
CA THR A 104 -48.56 -18.13 30.89
C THR A 104 -49.46 -19.13 31.64
N THR A 105 -49.28 -19.19 32.96
CA THR A 105 -50.30 -19.43 34.02
C THR A 105 -51.06 -20.77 34.11
N ALA A 106 -50.82 -21.49 35.22
CA ALA A 106 -51.72 -22.32 36.07
C ALA A 106 -50.86 -23.45 36.68
N LYS A 107 -50.84 -23.83 37.96
CA LYS A 107 -51.66 -23.72 39.20
C LYS A 107 -50.76 -24.29 40.34
N PRO A 108 -51.17 -24.40 41.63
CA PRO A 108 -52.41 -24.04 42.29
C PRO A 108 -52.33 -22.76 43.15
#